data_AF-A0A4Y2IWT0-F1
#
_entry.id   AF-A0A4Y2IWT0-F1
#
_cell.length_a   1.000
_cell.length_b   1.000
_cell.length_c   1.000
_cell.angle_alpha   90.00
_cell.angle_beta   90.00
_cell.angle_gamma   90.00
#
_symmetry.space_group_name_H-M   'P 1'
#
loop_
_entity.id
_entity.type
_entity.pdbx_description
1 polymer ?
#
loop_
_entity_poly.entity_id
_entity_poly.type
_entity_poly.pdbx_seq_one_letter_code
_entity_poly.pdbx_strand_id
1 'polypeptide(L)'
;MKCSLPEDLCVQKVDSVRSNIEKAMNKTDFYSPIGLIRILRQVNPRHPYRVIQMRPVDFKDFQGTAKLSDYNIVPFPSVAIVKFSRTLHAVIFKTSDDKLEPENSANIKFVES
;
A
#
# COMPACT_ATOMS: atom_id res chain seq x y z
N MET A 1 6.36 -3.43 -4.98
CA MET A 1 7.03 -3.13 -6.25
C MET A 1 7.81 -1.84 -6.05
N LYS A 2 9.14 -1.88 -6.13
CA LYS A 2 9.93 -0.63 -6.22
C LYS A 2 9.98 -0.27 -7.69
N CYS A 3 9.37 0.85 -8.08
CA CYS A 3 9.60 1.43 -9.39
C CYS A 3 10.99 2.05 -9.37
N SER A 4 11.92 1.51 -10.15
CA SER A 4 13.29 2.00 -10.30
C SER A 4 13.40 3.15 -11.33
N LEU A 5 12.26 3.68 -11.77
CA LEU A 5 12.13 4.70 -12.80
C LEU A 5 11.74 6.03 -12.15
N PRO A 6 11.99 7.17 -12.81
CA PRO A 6 11.48 8.47 -12.36
C PRO A 6 9.98 8.35 -12.04
N GLU A 7 9.54 8.97 -10.94
CA GLU A 7 8.17 8.76 -10.40
C GLU A 7 7.09 8.97 -11.47
N ASP A 8 7.24 10.02 -12.27
CA ASP A 8 6.33 10.35 -13.39
C ASP A 8 6.25 9.23 -14.44
N LEU A 9 7.39 8.59 -14.73
CA LEU A 9 7.48 7.52 -15.72
C LEU A 9 6.85 6.22 -15.20
N CYS A 10 6.91 5.98 -13.89
CA CYS A 10 6.24 4.84 -13.26
C CYS A 10 4.71 4.99 -13.34
N VAL A 11 4.19 6.17 -12.99
CA VAL A 11 2.74 6.47 -13.05
C VAL A 11 2.23 6.30 -14.49
N GLN A 12 2.91 6.91 -15.45
CA GLN A 12 2.53 6.83 -16.86
C GLN A 12 2.52 5.37 -17.39
N LYS A 13 3.47 4.55 -16.93
CA LYS A 13 3.53 3.14 -17.32
C LYS A 13 2.36 2.34 -16.73
N VAL A 14 2.03 2.55 -15.47
CA VAL A 14 0.86 1.91 -14.82
C VAL A 14 -0.42 2.31 -15.53
N ASP A 15 -0.59 3.60 -15.84
CA ASP A 15 -1.76 4.10 -16.56
C ASP A 15 -1.89 3.50 -17.95
N SER A 16 -0.78 3.40 -18.69
CA SER A 16 -0.79 2.77 -20.02
C SER A 16 -1.24 1.30 -19.97
N VAL A 17 -0.82 0.56 -18.95
CA VAL A 17 -1.22 -0.84 -18.74
C VAL A 17 -2.71 -0.91 -18.39
N ARG A 18 -3.17 -0.05 -17.48
CA ARG A 18 -4.59 0.03 -17.10
C ARG A 18 -5.47 0.34 -18.31
N SER A 19 -5.15 1.38 -19.08
CA SER A 19 -5.93 1.77 -20.25
C SER A 19 -5.98 0.67 -21.32
N ASN A 20 -4.90 -0.08 -21.51
CA ASN A 20 -4.88 -1.20 -22.47
C ASN A 20 -5.79 -2.34 -22.01
N ILE A 21 -5.77 -2.69 -20.72
CA ILE A 21 -6.66 -3.71 -20.15
C ILE A 21 -8.12 -3.27 -20.30
N GLU A 22 -8.43 -2.03 -19.92
CA GLU A 22 -9.79 -1.48 -20.01
C GLU A 22 -10.33 -1.50 -21.44
N LYS A 23 -9.51 -1.05 -22.41
CA LYS A 23 -9.87 -1.11 -23.85
C LYS A 23 -10.15 -2.53 -24.34
N ALA A 24 -9.43 -3.53 -23.83
CA ALA A 24 -9.67 -4.92 -24.21
C ALA A 24 -10.95 -5.45 -23.58
N MET A 25 -11.15 -5.22 -22.28
CA MET A 25 -12.35 -5.69 -21.57
C MET A 25 -13.63 -5.06 -22.11
N ASN A 26 -13.61 -3.77 -22.47
CA ASN A 26 -14.79 -3.09 -23.03
C ASN A 26 -15.26 -3.67 -24.38
N LYS A 27 -14.43 -4.48 -25.06
CA LYS A 27 -14.74 -5.10 -26.35
C LYS A 27 -15.06 -6.58 -26.24
N THR A 28 -14.86 -7.19 -25.07
CA THR A 28 -14.92 -8.64 -24.90
C THR A 28 -15.69 -9.00 -23.64
N ASP A 29 -16.79 -9.71 -23.80
CA ASP A 29 -17.46 -10.34 -22.67
C ASP A 29 -16.70 -11.58 -22.22
N PHE A 30 -16.69 -11.84 -20.91
CA PHE A 30 -16.15 -13.06 -20.34
C PHE A 30 -17.10 -13.66 -19.31
N TYR A 31 -17.31 -14.98 -19.39
CA TYR A 31 -18.26 -15.70 -18.53
C TYR A 31 -17.55 -16.72 -17.62
N SER A 32 -16.22 -16.66 -17.54
CA SER A 32 -15.41 -17.56 -16.73
C SER A 32 -14.07 -16.91 -16.35
N PRO A 33 -13.50 -17.22 -15.17
CA PRO A 33 -12.15 -16.80 -14.79
C PRO A 33 -11.08 -17.20 -15.82
N ILE A 34 -11.25 -18.34 -16.48
CA ILE A 34 -10.33 -18.80 -17.54
C ILE A 34 -10.43 -17.88 -18.77
N GLY A 35 -11.64 -17.44 -19.11
CA GLY A 35 -11.89 -16.47 -20.18
C GLY A 35 -11.20 -15.15 -19.90
N LEU A 36 -11.30 -14.66 -18.66
CA LEU A 36 -10.60 -13.44 -18.22
C LEU A 36 -9.08 -13.57 -18.36
N ILE A 37 -8.48 -14.68 -17.93
CA ILE A 37 -7.03 -14.91 -18.06
C ILE A 37 -6.59 -14.91 -19.53
N ARG A 38 -7.39 -15.53 -20.42
CA ARG A 38 -7.11 -15.54 -21.86
C ARG A 38 -7.11 -14.13 -22.45
N ILE A 39 -8.12 -13.32 -22.12
CA ILE A 39 -8.22 -11.93 -22.55
C ILE A 39 -7.01 -11.13 -22.05
N LEU A 40 -6.70 -11.22 -20.74
CA LEU A 40 -5.58 -10.49 -20.13
C LEU A 40 -4.22 -10.84 -20.76
N ARG A 41 -4.00 -12.10 -21.17
CA ARG A 41 -2.78 -12.50 -21.89
C ARG A 41 -2.69 -11.90 -23.30
N GLN A 42 -3.83 -11.57 -23.93
CA GLN A 42 -3.90 -11.02 -25.28
C GLN A 42 -3.84 -9.49 -25.32
N VAL A 43 -4.05 -8.81 -24.19
CA VAL A 43 -4.01 -7.33 -24.11
C VAL A 43 -2.70 -6.75 -24.63
N ASN A 44 -1.57 -7.41 -24.34
CA ASN A 44 -0.26 -7.01 -24.85
C ASN A 44 0.46 -8.21 -25.47
N PRO A 45 0.25 -8.48 -26.78
CA PRO A 45 0.84 -9.63 -27.45
C PRO A 45 2.38 -9.61 -27.49
N ARG A 46 2.98 -8.41 -27.50
CA ARG A 46 4.44 -8.24 -27.53
C ARG A 46 5.09 -8.55 -26.18
N HIS A 47 4.43 -8.15 -25.10
CA HIS A 47 4.87 -8.43 -23.73
C HIS A 47 3.68 -8.90 -22.88
N PRO A 48 3.31 -10.20 -22.98
CA PRO A 48 2.16 -10.74 -22.28
C PRO A 48 2.25 -10.52 -20.78
N TYR A 49 1.14 -10.12 -20.16
CA TYR A 49 1.11 -9.90 -18.73
C TYR A 49 1.28 -11.21 -17.97
N ARG A 50 2.08 -11.14 -16.90
CA ARG A 50 2.18 -12.21 -15.92
C ARG A 50 1.00 -12.10 -14.95
N VAL A 51 0.04 -13.02 -15.08
CA VAL A 51 -1.08 -13.12 -14.14
C VAL A 51 -0.57 -13.77 -12.85
N ILE A 52 -0.79 -13.11 -11.72
CA ILE A 52 -0.46 -13.63 -10.39
C ILE A 52 -1.79 -13.78 -9.64
N GLN A 53 -2.11 -15.01 -9.23
CA GLN A 53 -3.26 -15.26 -8.37
C GLN A 53 -2.86 -14.99 -6.92
N MET A 54 -3.50 -14.02 -6.28
CA MET A 54 -3.30 -13.77 -4.85
C MET A 54 -3.89 -14.92 -4.05
N ARG A 55 -3.13 -15.41 -3.07
CA ARG A 55 -3.58 -16.35 -2.04
C ARG A 55 -4.12 -15.56 -0.84
N PRO A 56 -4.93 -16.17 0.03
CA PRO A 56 -5.39 -15.53 1.27
C PRO A 56 -4.26 -14.90 2.09
N VAL A 57 -3.09 -15.53 2.13
CA VAL A 57 -1.88 -15.04 2.83
C VAL A 57 -1.25 -13.79 2.20
N ASP A 58 -1.54 -13.52 0.94
CA ASP A 58 -1.01 -12.34 0.24
C ASP A 58 -1.86 -11.09 0.54
N PHE A 59 -3.10 -11.28 1.03
CA PHE A 59 -3.94 -10.18 1.53
C PHE A 59 -3.43 -9.75 2.91
N LYS A 60 -3.00 -8.50 3.00
CA LYS A 60 -2.55 -7.92 4.26
C LYS A 60 -3.77 -7.51 5.08
N ASP A 61 -3.93 -8.10 6.26
CA ASP A 61 -4.95 -7.68 7.24
C ASP A 61 -4.47 -6.45 8.01
N PHE A 62 -4.65 -5.28 7.40
CA PHE A 62 -4.30 -4.02 8.04
C PHE A 62 -5.19 -3.70 9.24
N GLN A 63 -6.46 -4.14 9.23
CA GLN A 63 -7.40 -3.87 10.31
C GLN A 63 -7.06 -4.68 11.56
N GLY A 64 -6.83 -5.99 11.40
CA GLY A 64 -6.35 -6.85 12.47
C GLY A 64 -5.01 -6.35 13.00
N THR A 65 -4.07 -6.02 12.10
CA THR A 65 -2.77 -5.44 12.50
C THR A 65 -2.90 -4.13 13.26
N ALA A 66 -3.84 -3.26 12.88
CA ALA A 66 -4.08 -2.00 13.60
C ALA A 66 -4.64 -2.24 15.00
N LYS A 67 -5.48 -3.26 15.21
CA LYS A 67 -5.99 -3.62 16.55
C LYS A 67 -4.90 -4.07 17.51
N LEU A 68 -3.75 -4.50 16.99
CA LEU A 68 -2.57 -4.89 17.78
C LEU A 68 -1.78 -3.69 18.31
N SER A 69 -2.17 -2.47 17.96
CA SER A 69 -1.45 -1.23 18.26
C SER A 69 -2.23 -0.40 19.27
N ASP A 70 -1.61 0.00 20.38
CA ASP A 70 -2.23 0.91 21.35
C ASP A 70 -2.03 2.38 20.97
N TYR A 71 -2.93 2.88 20.13
CA TYR A 71 -2.88 4.26 19.67
C TYR A 71 -3.20 5.29 20.76
N ASN A 72 -3.77 4.89 21.91
CA ASN A 72 -4.11 5.82 22.99
C ASN A 72 -2.88 6.43 23.67
N ILE A 73 -1.70 5.80 23.52
CA ILE A 73 -0.43 6.30 24.03
C ILE A 73 -0.01 7.59 23.32
N VAL A 74 -0.47 7.80 22.08
CA VAL A 74 -0.15 9.01 21.31
C VAL A 74 -1.19 10.09 21.61
N PRO A 75 -0.79 11.26 22.14
CA PRO A 75 -1.70 12.36 22.41
C PRO A 75 -2.04 13.11 21.12
N PHE A 76 -2.78 12.48 20.20
CA PHE A 76 -3.10 13.03 18.87
C PHE A 76 -3.55 14.50 18.86
N PRO A 77 -4.36 14.99 19.82
CA PRO A 77 -4.79 16.38 19.82
C PRO A 77 -3.67 17.41 19.96
N SER A 78 -2.54 17.04 20.58
CA SER A 78 -1.39 17.94 20.78
C SER A 78 -0.24 17.70 19.81
N VAL A 79 -0.33 16.67 18.96
CA VAL A 79 0.70 16.34 17.97
C VAL A 79 0.72 17.38 16.85
N ALA A 80 1.86 18.06 16.69
CA ALA A 80 2.11 19.03 15.63
C ALA A 80 2.91 18.41 14.46
N ILE A 81 3.83 17.49 14.75
CA ILE A 81 4.69 16.85 13.74
C ILE A 81 4.76 15.35 14.03
N VAL A 82 4.59 14.53 12.99
CA VAL A 82 4.84 13.09 13.03
C VAL A 82 6.03 12.77 12.15
N LYS A 83 6.98 12.00 12.70
CA LYS A 83 8.13 11.46 11.96
C LYS A 83 7.99 9.96 11.82
N PHE A 84 8.20 9.48 10.61
CA PHE A 84 8.29 8.06 10.34
C PHE A 84 9.56 7.50 10.98
N SER A 85 9.41 6.51 11.85
CA SER A 85 10.55 5.73 12.33
C SER A 85 10.87 4.61 11.33
N ARG A 86 12.07 4.02 11.47
CA ARG A 86 12.47 2.86 10.65
C ARG A 86 11.67 1.59 10.96
N THR A 87 10.88 1.60 12.04
CA THR A 87 10.11 0.45 12.52
C THR A 87 8.62 0.77 12.51
N LEU A 88 7.78 -0.18 12.10
CA LEU A 88 6.32 0.04 12.03
C LEU A 88 5.65 0.29 13.39
N HIS A 89 6.32 -0.07 14.49
CA HIS A 89 5.73 -0.05 15.82
C HIS A 89 6.14 1.13 16.68
N ALA A 90 7.00 2.01 16.18
CA ALA A 90 7.39 3.22 16.90
C ALA A 90 7.00 4.43 16.07
N VAL A 91 6.29 5.37 16.69
CA VAL A 91 5.97 6.66 16.12
C VAL A 91 6.72 7.71 16.91
N ILE A 92 7.49 8.53 16.18
CA ILE A 92 8.18 9.68 16.75
C ILE A 92 7.30 10.88 16.45
N PHE A 93 7.00 11.69 17.46
CA PHE A 93 6.16 12.87 17.30
C PHE A 93 6.68 14.05 18.11
N LYS A 94 6.34 15.26 17.67
CA LYS A 94 6.52 16.50 18.44
C LYS A 94 5.17 17.12 18.71
N THR A 95 4.98 17.61 19.93
CA THR A 95 3.80 18.38 20.29
C THR A 95 4.02 19.86 20.02
N SER A 96 2.96 20.66 19.98
CA SER A 96 3.05 22.13 19.77
C SER A 96 3.89 22.83 20.84
N ASP A 97 3.99 22.24 22.03
CA ASP A 97 4.58 22.85 23.21
C ASP A 97 6.03 22.40 23.44
N ASP A 98 6.53 21.45 22.63
CA ASP A 98 7.91 20.95 22.73
C ASP A 98 8.91 22.01 22.23
N LYS A 99 9.92 22.33 23.06
CA LYS A 99 11.12 23.07 22.61
C LYS A 99 11.89 22.22 21.59
N LEU A 100 12.78 22.89 20.83
CA LEU A 100 13.50 22.36 19.66
C LEU A 100 14.10 20.94 19.81
N GLU A 101 14.37 20.45 21.03
CA GLU A 101 14.50 19.04 21.42
C GLU A 101 14.02 18.85 22.88
N PRO A 102 13.42 17.71 23.29
CA PRO A 102 13.61 16.36 22.73
C PRO A 102 12.41 15.79 21.95
N GLU A 103 12.70 14.88 21.02
CA GLU A 103 11.70 14.09 20.27
C GLU A 103 10.97 13.07 21.16
N ASN A 104 9.65 13.23 21.31
CA ASN A 104 8.81 12.24 21.97
C ASN A 104 8.68 10.99 21.06
N SER A 105 8.76 9.80 21.66
CA SER A 105 8.54 8.55 20.93
C SER A 105 7.55 7.67 21.68
N ALA A 106 6.54 7.18 20.95
CA ALA A 106 5.63 6.16 21.45
C ALA A 106 5.98 4.84 20.77
N ASN A 107 6.29 3.83 21.60
CA ASN A 107 6.31 2.46 21.16
C ASN A 107 4.89 1.92 21.28
N ILE A 108 4.26 1.68 20.14
CA ILE A 108 2.88 1.25 20.00
C ILE A 108 2.79 -0.29 20.10
N LYS A 109 3.91 -0.99 20.37
CA LYS A 109 3.88 -2.43 20.69
C LYS A 109 3.16 -2.68 22.01
N PHE A 110 2.54 -3.86 22.07
CA PHE A 110 1.87 -4.44 23.24
C PHE A 110 2.63 -4.27 24.56
N VAL A 111 1.87 -4.00 25.63
CA VAL A 111 2.13 -4.56 26.96
C VAL A 111 1.75 -6.04 26.89
N GLU A 112 2.67 -6.95 27.24
CA GLU A 112 2.37 -8.38 27.34
C GLU A 112 1.13 -8.56 28.24
N SER A 113 0.08 -9.19 27.70
CA SER A 113 -1.10 -9.60 28.46
C SER A 113 -0.82 -10.89 29.23
#